data_AF-A0A7C5KGM9-F1
#
_entry.id   AF-A0A7C5KGM9-F1
#
_cell.length_a   1.000
_cell.length_b   1.000
_cell.length_c   1.000
_cell.angle_alpha   90.00
_cell.angle_beta   90.00
_cell.angle_gamma   90.00
#
_symmetry.space_group_name_H-M   'P 1'
#
loop_
_entity.id
_entity.type
_entity.pdbx_description
1 polymer ?
#
loop_
_entity_poly.entity_id
_entity_poly.type
_entity_poly.pdbx_seq_one_letter_code
_entity_poly.pdbx_strand_id
1 'polypeptide(L)'
;MGLSRKDRVFAEVSMRGRPVFLCLLLFFTGCASRRPVQAPPGPGNELVSTGLNLPRLPKPGARPRFPRFEAVFREFEKQDRVYPIPRGCVVFIGDDTIARWRDLGEDMRPLHAVNRGFDGASMRDVLAVADWFVIAYEPQMVVVSAGEKDLERGASPRALLGLYKAFVEKVRRRLPRTGIFFLSIPPAPKTEEFREKARKAGEMLRAFCRKAGGVHFIDLGPPMLDSRGRVRPILYADGYHLDRRGYLLLKALLQPPLMQGREIYHPYPDARFYGKIERIKWQSLTAEDLEELPLLPFPEGVSPGRRREILDLVEKVGRPGAPAVEVFGAFKRLARIGYEAIPAVIDKIIRLDYTRRDDVVLGALYFDLLKEMCRGVGLEFHGTLDPGSDVPPPWKNRIDIAWNRGAAMQWYRFWVRYGRTRETWREVLLGIPFFRGS
;
A
#
# COMPACT_ATOMS: atom_id res chain seq x y z
N MET A 1 -60.79 24.07 -20.36
CA MET A 1 -60.64 23.03 -19.31
C MET A 1 -60.66 21.68 -20.00
N GLY A 2 -59.47 21.14 -20.22
CA GLY A 2 -59.19 20.04 -21.14
C GLY A 2 -59.49 18.66 -20.55
N LEU A 3 -59.89 17.78 -21.44
CA LEU A 3 -60.18 16.36 -21.26
C LEU A 3 -59.05 15.57 -20.58
N SER A 4 -59.41 14.62 -19.71
CA SER A 4 -59.13 13.18 -19.92
C SER A 4 -59.68 12.30 -18.79
N ARG A 5 -60.80 11.64 -19.10
CA ARG A 5 -61.19 10.29 -18.65
C ARG A 5 -60.87 9.41 -19.86
N LYS A 6 -60.48 8.14 -19.65
CA LYS A 6 -60.25 7.04 -20.63
C LYS A 6 -58.77 6.67 -20.75
N ASP A 7 -58.32 5.43 -20.59
CA ASP A 7 -59.00 4.13 -20.63
C ASP A 7 -58.03 3.10 -20.02
N ARG A 8 -58.47 2.33 -19.02
CA ARG A 8 -58.67 0.85 -19.12
C ARG A 8 -57.36 0.02 -19.14
N VAL A 9 -57.21 -1.16 -18.53
CA VAL A 9 -57.95 -2.03 -17.60
C VAL A 9 -57.17 -3.38 -17.63
N PHE A 10 -57.32 -4.21 -16.58
CA PHE A 10 -56.82 -5.60 -16.37
C PHE A 10 -55.36 -5.77 -15.93
N ALA A 11 -54.99 -6.57 -14.92
CA ALA A 11 -55.67 -7.46 -13.94
C ALA A 11 -54.63 -7.69 -12.81
N GLU A 12 -54.88 -7.63 -11.51
CA GLU A 12 -55.78 -8.42 -10.65
C GLU A 12 -55.58 -9.95 -10.68
N VAL A 13 -54.77 -10.47 -9.75
CA VAL A 13 -55.00 -11.68 -8.90
C VAL A 13 -54.10 -11.45 -7.67
N SER A 14 -54.54 -10.92 -6.53
CA SER A 14 -55.61 -11.33 -5.61
C SER A 14 -55.41 -12.73 -5.00
N MET A 15 -54.81 -12.69 -3.80
CA MET A 15 -55.36 -13.24 -2.55
C MET A 15 -55.04 -14.66 -2.06
N ARG A 16 -54.52 -14.65 -0.82
CA ARG A 16 -54.94 -15.40 0.40
C ARG A 16 -54.40 -16.81 0.64
N GLY A 17 -53.91 -17.00 1.88
CA GLY A 17 -53.97 -18.28 2.60
C GLY A 17 -52.82 -18.56 3.60
N ARG A 18 -53.02 -18.23 4.88
CA ARG A 18 -52.31 -18.81 6.07
C ARG A 18 -53.03 -20.11 6.51
N PRO A 19 -52.63 -20.86 7.57
CA PRO A 19 -51.32 -21.34 8.07
C PRO A 19 -51.34 -22.87 8.39
N VAL A 20 -50.32 -23.35 9.13
CA VAL A 20 -50.24 -24.59 9.96
C VAL A 20 -49.75 -25.88 9.26
N PHE A 21 -48.55 -26.34 9.65
CA PHE A 21 -48.36 -27.73 10.07
C PHE A 21 -47.27 -27.85 11.14
N LEU A 22 -47.71 -28.26 12.31
CA LEU A 22 -46.95 -28.72 13.46
C LEU A 22 -46.73 -30.23 13.26
N CYS A 23 -45.48 -30.70 13.30
CA CYS A 23 -45.19 -32.12 13.53
C CYS A 23 -43.96 -32.25 14.44
N LEU A 24 -44.25 -32.45 15.73
CA LEU A 24 -43.40 -33.11 16.70
C LEU A 24 -43.31 -34.61 16.35
N LEU A 25 -42.11 -35.21 16.45
CA LEU A 25 -41.94 -36.53 17.04
C LEU A 25 -40.50 -36.73 17.51
N LEU A 26 -40.42 -37.29 18.71
CA LEU A 26 -39.27 -37.44 19.61
C LEU A 26 -38.53 -38.78 19.40
N PHE A 27 -37.39 -38.88 20.10
CA PHE A 27 -36.63 -40.07 20.55
C PHE A 27 -35.51 -40.58 19.62
N PHE A 28 -34.30 -40.94 20.06
CA PHE A 28 -33.75 -41.31 21.38
C PHE A 28 -32.26 -40.88 21.51
N THR A 29 -31.83 -40.84 22.77
CA THR A 29 -30.50 -40.70 23.39
C THR A 29 -29.28 -41.29 22.66
N GLY A 30 -28.11 -40.64 22.83
CA GLY A 30 -26.81 -41.27 22.62
C GLY A 30 -25.61 -40.33 22.79
N CYS A 31 -25.23 -40.01 24.04
CA CYS A 31 -23.90 -39.47 24.33
C CYS A 31 -22.84 -40.58 24.16
N ALA A 32 -21.94 -40.42 23.19
CA ALA A 32 -20.61 -41.02 23.25
C ALA A 32 -19.63 -40.19 22.42
N SER A 33 -18.65 -39.65 23.13
CA SER A 33 -17.53 -38.83 22.69
C SER A 33 -16.79 -39.37 21.45
N ARG A 34 -16.79 -38.61 20.35
CA ARG A 34 -15.72 -38.71 19.33
C ARG A 34 -14.63 -37.71 19.70
N ARG A 35 -13.44 -38.23 20.01
CA ARG A 35 -12.22 -37.44 20.19
C ARG A 35 -11.96 -36.62 18.91
N PRO A 36 -11.61 -35.33 19.01
CA PRO A 36 -11.10 -34.63 17.84
C PRO A 36 -9.77 -35.27 17.42
N VAL A 37 -9.68 -35.65 16.15
CA VAL A 37 -8.43 -36.02 15.50
C VAL A 37 -7.51 -34.79 15.58
N GLN A 38 -6.40 -34.95 16.29
CA GLN A 38 -5.33 -33.96 16.37
C GLN A 38 -4.75 -33.80 14.96
N ALA A 39 -4.92 -32.63 14.36
CA ALA A 39 -4.18 -32.26 13.17
C ALA A 39 -2.67 -32.30 13.52
N PRO A 40 -1.80 -32.79 12.63
CA PRO A 40 -0.36 -32.75 12.87
C PRO A 40 0.05 -31.29 13.11
N PRO A 41 0.91 -30.99 14.11
CA PRO A 41 1.42 -29.65 14.28
C PRO A 41 2.14 -29.25 12.98
N GLY A 42 1.60 -28.24 12.29
CA GLY A 42 2.34 -27.54 11.24
C GLY A 42 3.65 -27.01 11.83
N PRO A 43 4.68 -26.73 11.00
CA PRO A 43 5.99 -26.31 11.49
C PRO A 43 5.87 -24.91 12.12
N GLY A 44 5.48 -24.87 13.39
CA GLY A 44 5.55 -23.73 14.27
C GLY A 44 6.98 -23.58 14.75
N ASN A 45 7.45 -22.34 14.72
CA ASN A 45 8.46 -21.76 15.61
C ASN A 45 9.25 -22.74 16.51
N GLU A 46 10.13 -23.51 15.91
CA GLU A 46 11.34 -24.02 16.55
C GLU A 46 12.54 -23.65 15.68
N LEU A 47 12.80 -22.34 15.56
CA LEU A 47 14.20 -21.91 15.59
C LEU A 47 14.59 -21.90 17.06
N VAL A 48 14.92 -23.10 17.49
CA VAL A 48 15.72 -23.47 18.65
C VAL A 48 16.63 -22.31 19.04
N SER A 49 16.30 -21.69 20.17
CA SER A 49 17.19 -20.90 21.02
C SER A 49 18.25 -21.80 21.68
N THR A 50 18.93 -22.64 20.89
CA THR A 50 20.21 -23.21 21.29
C THR A 50 21.21 -22.10 21.13
N GLY A 51 21.55 -21.49 22.27
CA GLY A 51 22.61 -20.51 22.41
C GLY A 51 23.97 -21.09 22.03
N LEU A 52 24.21 -21.23 20.72
CA LEU A 52 25.55 -21.08 20.18
C LEU A 52 25.84 -19.58 20.19
N ASN A 53 26.42 -19.13 21.31
CA ASN A 53 26.95 -17.79 21.46
C ASN A 53 28.19 -17.65 20.57
N LEU A 54 27.99 -17.68 19.25
CA LEU A 54 29.06 -17.50 18.27
C LEU A 54 29.72 -16.15 18.56
N PRO A 55 31.05 -16.06 18.69
CA PRO A 55 31.70 -14.78 18.91
C PRO A 55 31.32 -13.79 17.79
N ARG A 56 31.16 -12.51 18.14
CA ARG A 56 30.91 -11.46 17.13
C ARG A 56 32.05 -11.47 16.12
N LEU A 57 31.74 -11.14 14.87
CA LEU A 57 32.79 -10.82 13.92
C LEU A 57 33.66 -9.71 14.52
N PRO A 58 35.00 -9.87 14.57
CA PRO A 58 35.86 -8.80 15.05
C PRO A 58 35.61 -7.58 14.18
N LYS A 59 35.41 -6.41 14.81
CA LYS A 59 35.34 -5.16 14.05
C LYS A 59 36.60 -5.07 13.18
N PRO A 60 36.49 -4.67 11.91
CA PRO A 60 37.66 -4.48 11.07
C PRO A 60 38.63 -3.50 11.75
N GLY A 61 39.90 -3.50 11.33
CA GLY A 61 40.91 -2.55 11.81
C GLY A 61 40.55 -1.08 11.49
N ALA A 62 41.54 -0.20 11.43
CA ALA A 62 41.27 1.22 11.19
C ALA A 62 40.44 1.43 9.90
N ARG A 63 39.34 2.18 10.02
CA ARG A 63 38.49 2.58 8.89
C ARG A 63 39.23 3.56 7.97
N PRO A 64 39.03 3.52 6.64
CA PRO A 64 39.53 4.57 5.76
C PRO A 64 39.01 5.93 6.21
N ARG A 65 39.88 6.94 6.14
CA ARG A 65 39.51 8.32 6.50
C ARG A 65 38.73 8.96 5.37
N PHE A 66 37.55 9.48 5.69
CA PHE A 66 36.72 10.28 4.80
C PHE A 66 36.52 11.65 5.43
N PRO A 67 37.38 12.65 5.13
CA PRO A 67 37.33 13.95 5.80
C PRO A 67 35.93 14.57 5.87
N ARG A 68 35.14 14.41 4.79
CA ARG A 68 33.75 14.89 4.70
C ARG A 68 32.78 14.20 5.69
N PHE A 69 33.02 12.94 6.06
CA PHE A 69 32.12 12.11 6.85
C PHE A 69 32.69 11.73 8.22
N GLU A 70 33.92 12.14 8.58
CA GLU A 70 34.53 11.73 9.84
C GLU A 70 33.73 12.14 11.08
N ALA A 71 33.09 13.31 11.06
CA ALA A 71 32.27 13.75 12.19
C ALA A 71 31.07 12.80 12.44
N VAL A 72 30.36 12.43 11.37
CA VAL A 72 29.20 11.50 11.48
C VAL A 72 29.65 10.08 11.83
N PHE A 73 30.79 9.64 11.31
CA PHE A 73 31.34 8.32 11.64
C PHE A 73 31.78 8.20 13.10
N ARG A 74 32.40 9.25 13.66
CA ARG A 74 32.69 9.32 15.09
C ARG A 74 31.42 9.28 15.94
N GLU A 75 30.35 9.91 15.49
CA GLU A 75 29.07 9.86 16.17
C GLU A 75 28.46 8.45 16.13
N PHE A 76 28.53 7.73 15.00
CA PHE A 76 28.13 6.32 14.97
C PHE A 76 28.95 5.46 15.94
N GLU A 77 30.27 5.64 15.96
CA GLU A 77 31.15 4.90 16.87
C GLU A 77 30.86 5.22 18.35
N LYS A 78 30.51 6.46 18.66
CA LYS A 78 30.06 6.87 20.00
C LYS A 78 28.72 6.22 20.36
N GLN A 79 27.74 6.25 19.45
CA GLN A 79 26.44 5.61 19.65
C GLN A 79 26.57 4.11 19.87
N ASP A 80 27.41 3.41 19.09
CA ASP A 80 27.67 1.98 19.25
C ASP A 80 28.22 1.61 20.64
N ARG A 81 29.05 2.49 21.23
CA ARG A 81 29.63 2.27 22.56
C ARG A 81 28.58 2.42 23.66
N VAL A 82 27.65 3.36 23.49
CA VAL A 82 26.61 3.66 24.48
C VAL A 82 25.43 2.68 24.33
N TYR A 83 25.06 2.36 23.09
CA TYR A 83 23.94 1.49 22.74
C TYR A 83 24.45 0.36 21.84
N PRO A 84 24.94 -0.75 22.42
CA PRO A 84 25.43 -1.88 21.64
C PRO A 84 24.36 -2.41 20.69
N ILE A 85 24.68 -2.47 19.40
CA ILE A 85 23.75 -2.97 18.39
C ILE A 85 23.58 -4.49 18.57
N PRO A 86 22.35 -5.00 18.71
CA PRO A 86 22.09 -6.43 18.79
C PRO A 86 22.25 -7.10 17.41
N ARG A 87 22.59 -8.39 17.43
CA ARG A 87 22.46 -9.24 16.24
C ARG A 87 21.01 -9.28 15.77
N GLY A 88 20.81 -9.51 14.48
CA GLY A 88 19.46 -9.54 13.89
C GLY A 88 18.81 -8.16 13.74
N CYS A 89 19.58 -7.08 13.93
CA CYS A 89 19.13 -5.72 13.62
C CYS A 89 18.87 -5.53 12.11
N VAL A 90 18.26 -4.40 11.78
CA VAL A 90 18.10 -3.92 10.41
C VAL A 90 18.94 -2.66 10.24
N VAL A 91 19.97 -2.73 9.43
CA VAL A 91 20.84 -1.57 9.17
C VAL A 91 20.28 -0.79 8.00
N PHE A 92 20.00 0.49 8.20
CA PHE A 92 19.69 1.43 7.13
C PHE A 92 20.96 2.23 6.85
N ILE A 93 21.49 2.17 5.64
CA ILE A 93 22.72 2.87 5.25
C ILE A 93 22.50 3.60 3.93
N GLY A 94 23.11 4.77 3.76
CA GLY A 94 22.88 5.52 2.55
C GLY A 94 23.17 7.01 2.62
N ASP A 95 22.62 7.69 1.63
CA ASP A 95 22.59 9.13 1.46
C ASP A 95 21.62 9.82 2.43
N ASP A 96 21.31 11.08 2.13
CA ASP A 96 20.43 11.97 2.88
C ASP A 96 19.02 11.38 3.09
N THR A 97 18.54 10.51 2.19
CA THR A 97 17.27 9.78 2.38
C THR A 97 17.28 8.95 3.65
N ILE A 98 18.43 8.38 4.02
CA ILE A 98 18.57 7.65 5.29
C ILE A 98 19.05 8.58 6.39
N ALA A 99 20.06 9.41 6.11
CA ALA A 99 20.72 10.24 7.13
C ALA A 99 19.73 11.17 7.85
N ARG A 100 18.69 11.64 7.16
CA ARG A 100 17.72 12.60 7.70
C ARG A 100 16.47 11.95 8.30
N TRP A 101 16.37 10.62 8.30
CA TRP A 101 15.27 9.88 8.95
C TRP A 101 15.47 9.81 10.47
N ARG A 102 15.18 10.92 11.17
CA ARG A 102 15.39 11.07 12.62
C ARG A 102 14.62 10.04 13.46
N ASP A 103 13.40 9.71 13.03
CA ASP A 103 12.49 8.83 13.75
C ASP A 103 12.57 7.35 13.32
N LEU A 104 13.60 6.95 12.57
CA LEU A 104 13.71 5.62 11.96
C LEU A 104 13.49 4.47 12.95
N GLY A 105 14.09 4.55 14.14
CA GLY A 105 13.98 3.52 15.17
C GLY A 105 12.53 3.31 15.62
N GLU A 106 11.79 4.39 15.85
CA GLU A 106 10.37 4.34 16.21
C GLU A 106 9.49 3.89 15.03
N ASP A 107 9.81 4.38 13.83
CA ASP A 107 9.06 4.08 12.63
C ASP A 107 9.13 2.59 12.27
N MET A 108 10.25 1.92 12.53
CA MET A 108 10.48 0.53 12.15
C MET A 108 10.09 -0.51 13.22
N ARG A 109 9.70 -0.09 14.44
CA ARG A 109 9.27 -1.03 15.49
C ARG A 109 8.20 -2.02 15.02
N PRO A 110 8.34 -3.33 15.28
CA PRO A 110 9.24 -3.93 16.29
C PRO A 110 10.66 -4.25 15.79
N LEU A 111 11.01 -3.91 14.55
CA LEU A 111 12.37 -4.14 14.05
C LEU A 111 13.37 -3.21 14.75
N HIS A 112 14.51 -3.75 15.15
CA HIS A 112 15.63 -2.97 15.66
C HIS A 112 16.37 -2.29 14.51
N ALA A 113 15.86 -1.15 14.07
CA ALA A 113 16.46 -0.38 12.99
C ALA A 113 17.62 0.51 13.47
N VAL A 114 18.72 0.50 12.72
CA VAL A 114 19.93 1.26 13.01
C VAL A 114 20.20 2.22 11.85
N ASN A 115 20.23 3.52 12.12
CA ASN A 115 20.52 4.54 11.11
C ASN A 115 22.04 4.72 10.94
N ARG A 116 22.55 4.39 9.76
CA ARG A 116 23.96 4.61 9.35
C ARG A 116 24.04 5.43 8.06
N GLY A 117 23.06 6.30 7.82
CA GLY A 117 23.04 7.23 6.70
C GLY A 117 23.92 8.45 6.94
N PHE A 118 24.60 8.92 5.88
CA PHE A 118 25.45 10.11 5.94
C PHE A 118 25.21 10.98 4.71
N ASP A 119 24.98 12.27 4.95
CA ASP A 119 24.44 13.21 3.95
C ASP A 119 25.39 13.39 2.75
N GLY A 120 24.86 13.18 1.53
CA GLY A 120 25.58 13.28 0.27
C GLY A 120 26.53 12.13 -0.03
N ALA A 121 26.31 10.97 0.61
CA ALA A 121 26.94 9.71 0.26
C ALA A 121 26.66 9.32 -1.20
N SER A 122 27.66 8.75 -1.85
CA SER A 122 27.51 7.95 -3.07
C SER A 122 27.45 6.45 -2.73
N MET A 123 27.00 5.63 -3.66
CA MET A 123 27.05 4.16 -3.52
C MET A 123 28.50 3.67 -3.37
N ARG A 124 29.46 4.37 -3.98
CA ARG A 124 30.89 4.13 -3.77
C ARG A 124 31.30 4.36 -2.31
N ASP A 125 30.82 5.43 -1.68
CA ASP A 125 31.11 5.73 -0.27
C ASP A 125 30.50 4.66 0.64
N VAL A 126 29.24 4.28 0.40
CA VAL A 126 28.55 3.19 1.13
C VAL A 126 29.33 1.88 1.03
N LEU A 127 29.79 1.50 -0.17
CA LEU A 127 30.61 0.31 -0.39
C LEU A 127 31.93 0.34 0.38
N ALA A 128 32.56 1.51 0.46
CA ALA A 128 33.85 1.66 1.11
C ALA A 128 33.77 1.50 2.64
N VAL A 129 32.64 1.85 3.26
CA VAL A 129 32.46 1.76 4.73
C VAL A 129 31.64 0.55 5.19
N ALA A 130 31.14 -0.27 4.26
CA ALA A 130 30.27 -1.40 4.55
C ALA A 130 30.83 -2.39 5.59
N ASP A 131 32.16 -2.58 5.64
CA ASP A 131 32.78 -3.50 6.60
C ASP A 131 32.56 -3.04 8.06
N TRP A 132 32.55 -1.73 8.31
CA TRP A 132 32.40 -1.14 9.66
C TRP A 132 30.95 -0.87 10.03
N PHE A 133 30.15 -0.36 9.09
CA PHE A 133 28.80 0.14 9.38
C PHE A 133 27.68 -0.77 8.86
N VAL A 134 28.02 -1.95 8.33
CA VAL A 134 27.05 -2.99 7.97
C VAL A 134 27.51 -4.34 8.49
N ILE A 135 28.65 -4.83 8.02
CA ILE A 135 29.09 -6.23 8.25
C ILE A 135 29.40 -6.48 9.72
N ALA A 136 30.08 -5.54 10.38
CA ALA A 136 30.40 -5.64 11.81
C ALA A 136 29.18 -5.75 12.73
N TYR A 137 27.98 -5.40 12.26
CA TYR A 137 26.75 -5.50 13.03
C TYR A 137 26.03 -6.83 12.87
N GLU A 138 26.46 -7.67 11.91
CA GLU A 138 25.80 -8.94 11.57
C GLU A 138 24.27 -8.81 11.45
N PRO A 139 23.76 -7.88 10.62
CA PRO A 139 22.33 -7.61 10.54
C PRO A 139 21.56 -8.76 9.90
N GLN A 140 20.29 -8.92 10.29
CA GLN A 140 19.37 -9.78 9.56
C GLN A 140 19.12 -9.19 8.17
N MET A 141 19.01 -7.87 8.07
CA MET A 141 18.72 -7.15 6.84
C MET A 141 19.48 -5.84 6.74
N VAL A 142 19.84 -5.44 5.52
CA VAL A 142 20.37 -4.10 5.23
C VAL A 142 19.50 -3.42 4.18
N VAL A 143 19.09 -2.18 4.46
CA VAL A 143 18.39 -1.28 3.56
C VAL A 143 19.38 -0.22 3.07
N VAL A 144 19.49 -0.08 1.76
CA VAL A 144 20.47 0.79 1.11
C VAL A 144 19.76 1.84 0.24
N SER A 145 19.97 3.12 0.54
CA SER A 145 19.63 4.24 -0.36
C SER A 145 20.90 4.96 -0.75
N ALA A 146 21.37 4.78 -1.98
CA ALA A 146 22.49 5.55 -2.51
C ALA A 146 22.51 5.40 -4.03
N GLY A 147 23.09 6.36 -4.74
CA GLY A 147 23.27 6.28 -6.20
C GLY A 147 23.01 7.60 -6.91
N GLU A 148 22.24 8.50 -6.29
CA GLU A 148 21.96 9.82 -6.85
C GLU A 148 23.26 10.60 -7.10
N LYS A 149 24.11 10.70 -6.06
CA LYS A 149 25.39 11.41 -6.14
C LYS A 149 26.36 10.78 -7.14
N ASP A 150 26.31 9.46 -7.36
CA ASP A 150 27.10 8.81 -8.39
C ASP A 150 26.69 9.28 -9.78
N LEU A 151 25.39 9.31 -10.06
CA LEU A 151 24.86 9.78 -11.34
C LEU A 151 25.12 11.28 -11.56
N GLU A 152 24.95 12.10 -10.52
CA GLU A 152 25.29 13.53 -10.57
C GLU A 152 26.76 13.78 -10.87
N ARG A 153 27.65 12.92 -10.36
CA ARG A 153 29.10 12.97 -10.61
C ARG A 153 29.51 12.28 -11.91
N GLY A 154 28.56 11.93 -12.77
CA GLY A 154 28.81 11.43 -14.12
C GLY A 154 28.92 9.91 -14.26
N ALA A 155 28.61 9.13 -13.23
CA ALA A 155 28.55 7.67 -13.38
C ALA A 155 27.44 7.27 -14.37
N SER A 156 27.72 6.29 -15.23
CA SER A 156 26.68 5.69 -16.06
C SER A 156 25.78 4.75 -15.24
N PRO A 157 24.52 4.51 -15.65
CA PRO A 157 23.65 3.52 -15.01
C PRO A 157 24.31 2.14 -14.85
N ARG A 158 25.14 1.73 -15.82
CA ARG A 158 25.90 0.47 -15.78
C ARG A 158 27.01 0.50 -14.73
N ALA A 159 27.74 1.62 -14.61
CA ALA A 159 28.76 1.77 -13.58
C ALA A 159 28.14 1.73 -12.18
N LEU A 160 27.01 2.41 -11.99
CA LEU A 160 26.25 2.36 -10.74
C LEU A 160 25.76 0.95 -10.41
N LEU A 161 25.23 0.19 -11.38
CA LEU A 161 24.91 -1.23 -11.18
C LEU A 161 26.12 -2.05 -10.70
N GLY A 162 27.31 -1.76 -11.23
CA GLY A 162 28.56 -2.38 -10.79
C GLY A 162 28.83 -2.18 -9.30
N LEU A 163 28.57 -0.99 -8.77
CA LEU A 163 28.73 -0.69 -7.34
C LEU A 163 27.73 -1.46 -6.48
N TYR A 164 26.46 -1.56 -6.88
CA TYR A 164 25.47 -2.38 -6.17
C TYR A 164 25.88 -3.86 -6.14
N LYS A 165 26.34 -4.41 -7.27
CA LYS A 165 26.83 -5.80 -7.34
C LYS A 165 28.01 -6.03 -6.41
N ALA A 166 28.98 -5.13 -6.41
CA ALA A 166 30.14 -5.20 -5.52
C ALA A 166 29.74 -5.14 -4.03
N PHE A 167 28.72 -4.34 -3.69
CA PHE A 167 28.16 -4.30 -2.35
C PHE A 167 27.52 -5.63 -1.96
N VAL A 168 26.67 -6.20 -2.83
CA VAL A 168 26.06 -7.51 -2.59
C VAL A 168 27.12 -8.59 -2.38
N GLU A 169 28.15 -8.64 -3.23
CA GLU A 169 29.25 -9.60 -3.10
C GLU A 169 29.98 -9.41 -1.76
N LYS A 170 30.32 -8.17 -1.41
CA LYS A 170 31.00 -7.85 -0.15
C LYS A 170 30.22 -8.34 1.06
N VAL A 171 28.92 -8.03 1.14
CA VAL A 171 28.05 -8.47 2.24
C VAL A 171 27.91 -9.99 2.25
N ARG A 172 27.63 -10.62 1.11
CA ARG A 172 27.40 -12.08 1.02
C ARG A 172 28.62 -12.90 1.42
N ARG A 173 29.84 -12.43 1.15
CA ARG A 173 31.09 -13.11 1.55
C ARG A 173 31.19 -13.33 3.06
N ARG A 174 30.63 -12.44 3.88
CA ARG A 174 30.69 -12.52 5.34
C ARG A 174 29.36 -12.90 5.97
N LEU A 175 28.26 -12.49 5.34
CA LEU A 175 26.90 -12.63 5.85
C LEU A 175 25.99 -13.24 4.77
N PRO A 176 26.14 -14.53 4.45
CA PRO A 176 25.46 -15.17 3.33
C PRO A 176 23.93 -15.19 3.48
N ARG A 177 23.39 -15.02 4.70
CA ARG A 177 21.94 -15.03 4.98
C ARG A 177 21.30 -13.64 5.12
N THR A 178 22.08 -12.55 5.12
CA THR A 178 21.52 -11.20 5.30
C THR A 178 20.65 -10.81 4.11
N GLY A 179 19.41 -10.35 4.34
CA GLY A 179 18.58 -9.78 3.30
C GLY A 179 19.10 -8.40 2.87
N ILE A 180 19.16 -8.12 1.58
CA ILE A 180 19.64 -6.83 1.06
C ILE A 180 18.50 -6.14 0.32
N PHE A 181 18.14 -4.93 0.72
CA PHE A 181 17.06 -4.15 0.13
C PHE A 181 17.65 -2.86 -0.45
N PHE A 182 17.59 -2.71 -1.77
CA PHE A 182 17.97 -1.46 -2.43
C PHE A 182 16.72 -0.60 -2.69
N LEU A 183 16.79 0.65 -2.28
CA LEU A 183 15.81 1.66 -2.63
C LEU A 183 16.15 2.26 -4.01
N SER A 184 15.13 2.51 -4.83
CA SER A 184 15.30 3.36 -6.01
C SER A 184 15.67 4.78 -5.57
N ILE A 185 16.33 5.52 -6.45
CA ILE A 185 16.55 6.96 -6.24
C ILE A 185 15.17 7.66 -6.12
N PRO A 186 14.89 8.41 -5.05
CA PRO A 186 13.62 9.13 -4.90
C PRO A 186 13.38 10.12 -6.07
N PRO A 187 12.13 10.24 -6.59
CA PRO A 187 11.84 11.23 -7.61
C PRO A 187 11.96 12.67 -7.10
N ALA A 188 12.93 13.43 -7.59
CA ALA A 188 13.11 14.84 -7.24
C ALA A 188 13.01 15.75 -8.50
N PRO A 189 12.82 17.08 -8.34
CA PRO A 189 12.84 18.06 -9.43
C PRO A 189 14.24 18.16 -10.08
N LYS A 190 14.54 17.20 -10.96
CA LYS A 190 15.81 17.11 -11.70
C LYS A 190 15.60 17.36 -13.20
N THR A 191 16.69 17.42 -13.97
CA THR A 191 16.60 17.47 -15.43
C THR A 191 16.01 16.15 -15.98
N GLU A 192 15.41 16.19 -17.17
CA GLU A 192 14.89 14.98 -17.83
C GLU A 192 16.02 13.97 -18.09
N GLU A 193 17.20 14.44 -18.47
CA GLU A 193 18.37 13.60 -18.67
C GLU A 193 18.74 12.82 -17.39
N PHE A 194 18.71 13.48 -16.23
CA PHE A 194 18.97 12.82 -14.96
C PHE A 194 17.87 11.79 -14.64
N ARG A 195 16.59 12.17 -14.81
CA ARG A 195 15.46 11.24 -14.58
C ARG A 195 15.60 9.98 -15.42
N GLU A 196 15.98 10.12 -16.68
CA GLU A 196 16.18 9.01 -17.60
C GLU A 196 17.36 8.11 -17.19
N LYS A 197 18.47 8.70 -16.71
CA LYS A 197 19.60 7.94 -16.14
C LYS A 197 19.16 7.18 -14.88
N ALA A 198 18.43 7.82 -13.97
CA ALA A 198 17.94 7.22 -12.74
C ALA A 198 16.94 6.07 -13.03
N ARG A 199 16.03 6.26 -13.99
CA ARG A 199 15.09 5.22 -14.46
C ARG A 199 15.84 4.01 -15.01
N LYS A 200 16.79 4.22 -15.93
CA LYS A 200 17.63 3.15 -16.48
C LYS A 200 18.41 2.41 -15.40
N ALA A 201 18.99 3.13 -14.44
CA ALA A 201 19.70 2.52 -13.31
C ALA A 201 18.77 1.66 -12.45
N GLY A 202 17.57 2.16 -12.13
CA GLY A 202 16.55 1.44 -11.39
C GLY A 202 16.06 0.18 -12.11
N GLU A 203 15.83 0.23 -13.42
CA GLU A 203 15.45 -0.94 -14.23
C GLU A 203 16.53 -2.01 -14.23
N MET A 204 17.79 -1.60 -14.42
CA MET A 204 18.94 -2.50 -14.38
C MET A 204 19.11 -3.13 -12.99
N LEU A 205 18.95 -2.35 -11.92
CA LEU A 205 19.04 -2.83 -10.55
C LEU A 205 17.91 -3.81 -10.22
N ARG A 206 16.67 -3.47 -10.59
CA ARG A 206 15.52 -4.38 -10.42
C ARG A 206 15.75 -5.70 -11.13
N ALA A 207 16.22 -5.66 -12.38
CA ALA A 207 16.51 -6.87 -13.16
C ALA A 207 17.61 -7.72 -12.51
N PHE A 208 18.60 -7.09 -11.87
CA PHE A 208 19.62 -7.77 -11.08
C PHE A 208 19.05 -8.40 -9.81
N CYS A 209 18.29 -7.65 -9.00
CA CYS A 209 17.70 -8.14 -7.75
C CYS A 209 16.80 -9.37 -7.98
N ARG A 210 16.00 -9.39 -9.06
CA ARG A 210 15.16 -10.55 -9.42
C ARG A 210 15.94 -11.85 -9.62
N LYS A 211 17.22 -11.76 -9.98
CA LYS A 211 18.10 -12.92 -10.20
C LYS A 211 18.98 -13.21 -8.98
N ALA A 212 19.15 -12.26 -8.08
CA ALA A 212 20.02 -12.37 -6.92
C ALA A 212 19.21 -12.78 -5.69
N GLY A 213 19.36 -14.03 -5.23
CA GLY A 213 18.65 -14.55 -4.07
C GLY A 213 18.85 -13.68 -2.81
N GLY A 214 17.74 -13.37 -2.12
CA GLY A 214 17.73 -12.54 -0.91
C GLY A 214 18.15 -11.09 -1.14
N VAL A 215 18.13 -10.61 -2.38
CA VAL A 215 18.35 -9.20 -2.75
C VAL A 215 17.06 -8.66 -3.37
N HIS A 216 16.64 -7.50 -2.91
CA HIS A 216 15.31 -6.97 -3.12
C HIS A 216 15.40 -5.53 -3.63
N PHE A 217 14.50 -5.16 -4.53
CA PHE A 217 14.42 -3.80 -5.06
C PHE A 217 13.11 -3.16 -4.65
N ILE A 218 13.16 -2.02 -3.97
CA ILE A 218 11.97 -1.28 -3.57
C ILE A 218 11.90 0.00 -4.40
N ASP A 219 10.85 0.08 -5.20
CA ASP A 219 10.58 1.21 -6.07
C ASP A 219 9.82 2.32 -5.32
N LEU A 220 10.50 3.43 -5.07
CA LEU A 220 9.93 4.63 -4.48
C LEU A 220 9.21 5.49 -5.51
N GLY A 221 9.41 5.25 -6.82
CA GLY A 221 8.91 6.09 -7.91
C GLY A 221 7.39 6.26 -7.93
N PRO A 222 6.63 5.18 -8.21
CA PRO A 222 5.17 5.26 -8.38
C PRO A 222 4.41 6.03 -7.30
N PRO A 223 4.71 5.86 -5.99
CA PRO A 223 3.97 6.57 -4.96
C PRO A 223 4.43 7.99 -4.65
N MET A 224 5.61 8.36 -5.12
CA MET A 224 6.14 9.72 -4.97
C MET A 224 5.79 10.61 -6.18
N LEU A 225 5.11 10.03 -7.18
CA LEU A 225 4.60 10.73 -8.34
C LEU A 225 3.07 10.91 -8.27
N ASP A 226 2.57 11.99 -8.86
CA ASP A 226 1.15 12.23 -9.08
C ASP A 226 0.64 11.45 -10.32
N SER A 227 -0.66 11.55 -10.60
CA SER A 227 -1.29 10.89 -11.76
C SER A 227 -0.76 11.36 -13.11
N ARG A 228 -0.03 12.48 -13.15
CA ARG A 228 0.63 13.04 -14.34
C ARG A 228 2.12 12.70 -14.39
N GLY A 229 2.62 11.87 -13.48
CA GLY A 229 4.02 11.47 -13.39
C GLY A 229 4.94 12.55 -12.83
N ARG A 230 4.41 13.58 -12.16
CA ARG A 230 5.18 14.66 -11.54
C ARG A 230 5.45 14.37 -10.08
N VAL A 231 6.58 14.83 -9.56
CA VAL A 231 6.93 14.70 -8.14
C VAL A 231 5.84 15.33 -7.28
N ARG A 232 5.37 14.62 -6.25
CA ARG A 232 4.42 15.12 -5.25
C ARG A 232 5.13 16.08 -4.29
N PRO A 233 4.94 17.41 -4.38
CA PRO A 233 5.72 18.37 -3.60
C PRO A 233 5.51 18.21 -2.09
N ILE A 234 4.31 17.77 -1.71
CA ILE A 234 3.90 17.56 -0.31
C ILE A 234 4.77 16.57 0.48
N LEU A 235 5.58 15.74 -0.21
CA LEU A 235 6.47 14.78 0.43
C LEU A 235 7.83 15.37 0.83
N TYR A 236 8.09 16.63 0.45
CA TYR A 236 9.39 17.27 0.55
C TYR A 236 9.32 18.56 1.37
N ALA A 237 10.34 18.78 2.20
CA ALA A 237 10.44 19.98 3.03
C ALA A 237 10.87 21.21 2.23
N ASP A 238 11.77 21.01 1.27
CA ASP A 238 12.41 22.05 0.47
C ASP A 238 12.39 21.73 -1.04
N GLY A 239 11.42 20.89 -1.44
CA GLY A 239 11.31 20.37 -2.80
C GLY A 239 12.35 19.31 -3.17
N TYR A 240 13.22 18.93 -2.23
CA TYR A 240 14.29 17.97 -2.48
C TYR A 240 14.40 16.88 -1.43
N HIS A 241 14.44 17.27 -0.16
CA HIS A 241 14.61 16.36 0.96
C HIS A 241 13.26 16.01 1.57
N LEU A 242 13.10 14.74 1.94
CA LEU A 242 11.86 14.25 2.51
C LEU A 242 11.53 14.97 3.82
N ASP A 243 10.27 15.35 3.95
CA ASP A 243 9.70 15.75 5.23
C ASP A 243 9.10 14.52 5.97
N ARG A 244 8.38 14.76 7.07
CA ARG A 244 7.77 13.67 7.82
C ARG A 244 6.75 12.87 6.98
N ARG A 245 6.04 13.49 6.03
CA ARG A 245 5.08 12.80 5.15
C ARG A 245 5.82 11.88 4.19
N GLY A 246 6.93 12.33 3.62
CA GLY A 246 7.86 11.49 2.86
C GLY A 246 8.37 10.28 3.65
N TYR A 247 8.80 10.47 4.90
CA TYR A 247 9.25 9.35 5.75
C TYR A 247 8.13 8.38 6.15
N LEU A 248 6.91 8.86 6.38
CA LEU A 248 5.76 7.99 6.62
C LEU A 248 5.42 7.14 5.38
N LEU A 249 5.62 7.69 4.18
CA LEU A 249 5.48 6.93 2.93
C LEU A 249 6.56 5.84 2.82
N LEU A 250 7.82 6.16 3.12
CA LEU A 250 8.91 5.20 3.13
C LEU A 250 8.69 4.11 4.19
N LYS A 251 8.23 4.47 5.39
CA LYS A 251 7.84 3.51 6.43
C LYS A 251 6.82 2.51 5.89
N ALA A 252 5.74 3.02 5.29
CA ALA A 252 4.68 2.21 4.70
C ALA A 252 5.23 1.21 3.67
N LEU A 253 6.17 1.64 2.83
CA LEU A 253 6.78 0.77 1.82
C LEU A 253 7.74 -0.27 2.40
N LEU A 254 8.51 0.11 3.41
CA LEU A 254 9.67 -0.66 3.87
C LEU A 254 9.36 -1.61 5.00
N GLN A 255 8.53 -1.20 5.96
CA GLN A 255 8.32 -1.99 7.17
C GLN A 255 7.70 -3.37 6.90
N PRO A 256 6.64 -3.50 6.08
CA PRO A 256 6.07 -4.82 5.79
C PRO A 256 7.06 -5.81 5.16
N PRO A 257 7.78 -5.49 4.05
CA PRO A 257 8.72 -6.45 3.45
C PRO A 257 9.88 -6.81 4.38
N LEU A 258 10.35 -5.87 5.19
CA LEU A 258 11.38 -6.15 6.19
C LEU A 258 10.87 -7.11 7.27
N MET A 259 9.65 -6.95 7.77
CA MET A 259 9.08 -7.89 8.75
C MET A 259 8.92 -9.31 8.20
N GLN A 260 8.75 -9.48 6.90
CA GLN A 260 8.63 -10.81 6.26
C GLN A 260 9.96 -11.40 5.78
N GLY A 261 11.07 -10.65 5.86
CA GLY A 261 12.39 -11.12 5.40
C GLY A 261 12.48 -11.38 3.89
N ARG A 262 11.58 -10.81 3.10
CA ARG A 262 11.52 -10.95 1.64
C ARG A 262 10.93 -9.70 1.01
N GLU A 263 11.23 -9.43 -0.26
CA GLU A 263 10.42 -8.50 -1.05
C GLU A 263 8.97 -8.99 -1.06
N ILE A 264 8.12 -8.27 -0.34
CA ILE A 264 6.70 -8.28 -0.62
C ILE A 264 6.55 -7.31 -1.77
N TYR A 265 5.97 -7.78 -2.86
CA TYR A 265 5.43 -6.87 -3.86
C TYR A 265 4.34 -6.02 -3.18
N HIS A 266 4.70 -4.82 -2.71
CA HIS A 266 3.82 -3.98 -1.89
C HIS A 266 3.18 -2.87 -2.73
N PRO A 267 1.85 -2.86 -2.82
CA PRO A 267 1.04 -1.65 -2.85
C PRO A 267 0.45 -1.43 -1.43
N TYR A 268 0.97 -0.45 -0.65
CA TYR A 268 0.46 0.30 0.56
C TYR A 268 -0.49 -0.28 1.67
N PRO A 269 -0.69 0.35 2.88
CA PRO A 269 0.08 0.34 4.17
C PRO A 269 -0.59 -0.38 5.41
N ASP A 270 0.06 -0.38 6.59
CA ASP A 270 -0.14 -1.21 7.83
C ASP A 270 -1.10 -0.73 8.97
N ALA A 271 -1.33 -1.59 10.00
CA ALA A 271 -2.17 -1.42 11.21
C ALA A 271 -2.13 -0.03 11.92
N ARG A 272 -0.99 0.69 11.92
CA ARG A 272 -0.86 2.02 12.56
C ARG A 272 -1.25 3.16 11.62
N PHE A 273 -1.13 2.95 10.31
CA PHE A 273 -1.73 3.83 9.30
C PHE A 273 -3.26 3.81 9.40
N TYR A 274 -3.87 2.64 9.65
CA TYR A 274 -5.30 2.53 10.00
C TYR A 274 -5.65 3.30 11.26
N GLY A 275 -4.87 3.14 12.33
CA GLY A 275 -5.09 3.87 13.57
C GLY A 275 -4.98 5.40 13.44
N LYS A 276 -4.30 5.91 12.39
CA LYS A 276 -4.23 7.34 12.06
C LYS A 276 -5.39 7.77 11.16
N ILE A 277 -5.75 6.97 10.15
CA ILE A 277 -6.95 7.12 9.31
C ILE A 277 -8.23 7.14 10.14
N GLU A 278 -8.34 6.30 11.17
CA GLU A 278 -9.49 6.23 12.07
C GLU A 278 -9.62 7.48 12.95
N ARG A 279 -8.53 8.24 13.15
CA ARG A 279 -8.50 9.49 13.92
C ARG A 279 -8.67 10.75 13.06
N ILE A 280 -8.70 10.62 11.73
CA ILE A 280 -8.97 11.75 10.85
C ILE A 280 -10.39 12.25 11.11
N LYS A 281 -10.55 13.55 11.33
CA LYS A 281 -11.86 14.20 11.33
C LYS A 281 -12.33 14.34 9.89
N TRP A 282 -12.88 13.26 9.33
CA TRP A 282 -13.25 13.15 7.92
C TRP A 282 -14.15 14.28 7.40
N GLN A 283 -15.06 14.76 8.26
CA GLN A 283 -15.97 15.87 7.96
C GLN A 283 -15.26 17.22 7.81
N SER A 284 -14.02 17.35 8.29
CA SER A 284 -13.23 18.58 8.22
C SER A 284 -12.17 18.55 7.11
N LEU A 285 -12.11 17.49 6.30
CA LEU A 285 -11.19 17.44 5.17
C LEU A 285 -11.64 18.42 4.09
N THR A 286 -10.70 19.14 3.47
CA THR A 286 -10.95 19.96 2.28
C THR A 286 -10.91 19.12 1.00
N ALA A 287 -11.09 19.75 -0.17
CA ALA A 287 -10.89 19.06 -1.45
C ALA A 287 -9.41 18.72 -1.65
N GLU A 288 -8.51 19.62 -1.26
CA GLU A 288 -7.06 19.43 -1.31
C GLU A 288 -6.63 18.26 -0.42
N ASP A 289 -7.18 18.16 0.80
CA ASP A 289 -6.89 17.03 1.69
C ASP A 289 -7.28 15.68 1.05
N LEU A 290 -8.38 15.64 0.30
CA LEU A 290 -8.86 14.43 -0.39
C LEU A 290 -7.99 14.08 -1.60
N GLU A 291 -7.48 15.07 -2.32
CA GLU A 291 -6.50 14.87 -3.39
C GLU A 291 -5.18 14.31 -2.84
N GLU A 292 -4.76 14.74 -1.65
CA GLU A 292 -3.52 14.31 -1.00
C GLU A 292 -3.58 12.92 -0.36
N LEU A 293 -4.78 12.36 -0.17
CA LEU A 293 -4.95 10.98 0.31
C LEU A 293 -4.18 10.01 -0.59
N PRO A 294 -3.48 9.02 -0.03
CA PRO A 294 -2.81 8.02 -0.84
C PRO A 294 -3.85 7.21 -1.62
N LEU A 295 -3.50 6.86 -2.86
CA LEU A 295 -4.30 5.94 -3.66
C LEU A 295 -4.39 4.58 -2.97
N LEU A 296 -5.56 3.98 -3.05
CA LEU A 296 -5.84 2.67 -2.50
C LEU A 296 -5.05 1.61 -3.27
N PRO A 297 -4.44 0.67 -2.54
CA PRO A 297 -3.68 -0.39 -3.17
C PRO A 297 -4.60 -1.36 -3.90
N PHE A 298 -4.17 -1.78 -5.10
CA PHE A 298 -4.75 -2.94 -5.79
C PHE A 298 -4.48 -4.24 -5.02
N PRO A 299 -5.38 -5.23 -5.08
CA PRO A 299 -5.16 -6.53 -4.45
C PRO A 299 -3.86 -7.22 -4.87
N GLU A 300 -3.38 -8.12 -4.00
CA GLU A 300 -2.21 -8.96 -4.31
C GLU A 300 -2.46 -9.78 -5.59
N GLY A 301 -1.45 -9.88 -6.46
CA GLY A 301 -1.55 -10.64 -7.71
C GLY A 301 -2.09 -9.88 -8.94
N VAL A 302 -2.67 -8.69 -8.78
CA VAL A 302 -3.15 -7.89 -9.91
C VAL A 302 -1.97 -7.37 -10.75
N SER A 303 -1.87 -7.83 -12.00
CA SER A 303 -0.75 -7.51 -12.90
C SER A 303 -0.69 -6.01 -13.26
N PRO A 304 0.49 -5.45 -13.57
CA PRO A 304 0.61 -4.06 -14.00
C PRO A 304 -0.25 -3.72 -15.23
N GLY A 305 -0.40 -4.67 -16.17
CA GLY A 305 -1.27 -4.51 -17.34
C GLY A 305 -2.73 -4.38 -16.94
N ARG A 306 -3.20 -5.23 -16.02
CA ARG A 306 -4.55 -5.17 -15.46
C ARG A 306 -4.80 -3.88 -14.68
N ARG A 307 -3.83 -3.40 -13.90
CA ARG A 307 -3.94 -2.11 -13.18
C ARG A 307 -4.14 -0.94 -14.15
N ARG A 308 -3.35 -0.90 -15.23
CA ARG A 308 -3.51 0.13 -16.27
C ARG A 308 -4.86 0.05 -16.96
N GLU A 309 -5.32 -1.16 -17.30
CA GLU A 309 -6.66 -1.37 -17.87
C GLU A 309 -7.75 -0.82 -16.93
N ILE A 310 -7.68 -1.14 -15.64
CA ILE A 310 -8.67 -0.66 -14.65
C ILE A 310 -8.68 0.87 -14.58
N LEU A 311 -7.51 1.50 -14.46
CA LEU A 311 -7.43 2.97 -14.35
C LEU A 311 -7.98 3.66 -15.61
N ASP A 312 -7.67 3.14 -16.80
CA ASP A 312 -8.22 3.65 -18.06
C ASP A 312 -9.75 3.51 -18.14
N LEU A 313 -10.28 2.36 -17.70
CA LEU A 313 -11.72 2.13 -17.66
C LEU A 313 -12.43 3.04 -16.64
N VAL A 314 -11.83 3.27 -15.48
CA VAL A 314 -12.37 4.21 -14.48
C VAL A 314 -12.42 5.61 -15.07
N GLU A 315 -11.34 6.09 -15.70
CA GLU A 315 -11.37 7.40 -16.35
C GLU A 315 -12.40 7.49 -17.49
N LYS A 316 -12.61 6.41 -18.26
CA LYS A 316 -13.66 6.35 -19.30
C LYS A 316 -15.08 6.47 -18.75
N VAL A 317 -15.38 5.88 -17.58
CA VAL A 317 -16.69 6.04 -16.93
C VAL A 317 -16.91 7.50 -16.50
N GLY A 318 -15.86 8.17 -16.03
CA GLY A 318 -15.92 9.55 -15.55
C GLY A 318 -15.67 10.63 -16.58
N ARG A 319 -15.52 10.28 -17.87
CA ARG A 319 -15.15 11.23 -18.91
C ARG A 319 -16.37 12.09 -19.30
N PRO A 320 -16.31 13.42 -19.12
CA PRO A 320 -17.40 14.30 -19.52
C PRO A 320 -17.67 14.20 -21.03
N GLY A 321 -18.94 14.05 -21.40
CA GLY A 321 -19.37 13.97 -22.81
C GLY A 321 -18.98 12.68 -23.54
N ALA A 322 -18.50 11.64 -22.85
CA ALA A 322 -18.22 10.36 -23.48
C ALA A 322 -19.50 9.70 -24.03
N PRO A 323 -19.43 8.99 -25.17
CA PRO A 323 -20.57 8.25 -25.71
C PRO A 323 -21.11 7.24 -24.70
N ALA A 324 -22.43 7.13 -24.57
CA ALA A 324 -23.07 6.21 -23.62
C ALA A 324 -22.60 4.75 -23.81
N VAL A 325 -22.31 4.34 -25.04
CA VAL A 325 -21.79 3.01 -25.36
C VAL A 325 -20.39 2.77 -24.77
N GLU A 326 -19.52 3.78 -24.77
CA GLU A 326 -18.17 3.68 -24.18
C GLU A 326 -18.25 3.64 -22.66
N VAL A 327 -19.05 4.53 -22.06
CA VAL A 327 -19.28 4.57 -20.60
C VAL A 327 -19.86 3.23 -20.13
N PHE A 328 -20.89 2.72 -20.81
CA PHE A 328 -21.52 1.45 -20.46
C PHE A 328 -20.62 0.25 -20.73
N GLY A 329 -19.79 0.29 -21.79
CA GLY A 329 -18.77 -0.71 -22.06
C GLY A 329 -17.72 -0.77 -20.95
N ALA A 330 -17.22 0.40 -20.53
CA ALA A 330 -16.26 0.51 -19.44
C ALA A 330 -16.85 0.05 -18.11
N PHE A 331 -18.08 0.47 -17.80
CA PHE A 331 -18.84 0.03 -16.63
C PHE A 331 -18.96 -1.50 -16.58
N LYS A 332 -19.45 -2.14 -17.66
CA LYS A 332 -19.57 -3.61 -17.70
C LYS A 332 -18.23 -4.30 -17.53
N ARG A 333 -17.15 -3.75 -18.12
CA ARG A 333 -15.82 -4.34 -18.00
C ARG A 333 -15.31 -4.25 -16.57
N LEU A 334 -15.46 -3.10 -15.90
CA LEU A 334 -15.13 -2.93 -14.50
C LEU A 334 -15.96 -3.87 -13.60
N ALA A 335 -17.26 -3.98 -13.85
CA ALA A 335 -18.14 -4.91 -13.12
C ALA A 335 -17.66 -6.37 -13.24
N ARG A 336 -17.18 -6.79 -14.41
CA ARG A 336 -16.60 -8.13 -14.63
C ARG A 336 -15.24 -8.31 -13.97
N ILE A 337 -14.40 -7.28 -13.97
CA ILE A 337 -13.11 -7.30 -13.25
C ILE A 337 -13.37 -7.42 -11.75
N GLY A 338 -14.42 -6.76 -11.25
CA GLY A 338 -14.95 -6.95 -9.91
C GLY A 338 -13.96 -6.50 -8.86
N TYR A 339 -13.65 -7.39 -7.91
CA TYR A 339 -12.83 -7.14 -6.73
C TYR A 339 -11.51 -6.40 -7.02
N GLU A 340 -10.83 -6.72 -8.12
CA GLU A 340 -9.55 -6.09 -8.47
C GLU A 340 -9.68 -4.59 -8.77
N ALA A 341 -10.85 -4.14 -9.22
CA ALA A 341 -11.11 -2.75 -9.63
C ALA A 341 -11.69 -1.86 -8.53
N ILE A 342 -12.18 -2.45 -7.44
CA ILE A 342 -12.77 -1.74 -6.31
C ILE A 342 -11.90 -0.57 -5.77
N PRO A 343 -10.58 -0.71 -5.54
CA PRO A 343 -9.79 0.39 -4.96
C PRO A 343 -9.78 1.63 -5.84
N ALA A 344 -9.62 1.44 -7.15
CA ALA A 344 -9.59 2.54 -8.12
C ALA A 344 -10.93 3.26 -8.22
N VAL A 345 -12.05 2.53 -8.10
CA VAL A 345 -13.39 3.12 -8.07
C VAL A 345 -13.62 3.91 -6.78
N ILE A 346 -13.23 3.36 -5.62
CA ILE A 346 -13.33 4.09 -4.34
C ILE A 346 -12.48 5.37 -4.39
N ASP A 347 -11.25 5.29 -4.92
CA ASP A 347 -10.37 6.46 -5.11
C ASP A 347 -10.99 7.54 -5.99
N LYS A 348 -11.73 7.15 -7.02
CA LYS A 348 -12.42 8.10 -7.90
C LYS A 348 -13.57 8.78 -7.15
N ILE A 349 -14.41 7.99 -6.46
CA ILE A 349 -15.55 8.50 -5.69
C ILE A 349 -15.10 9.53 -4.65
N ILE A 350 -14.04 9.25 -3.87
CA ILE A 350 -13.59 10.17 -2.80
C ILE A 350 -13.04 11.51 -3.30
N ARG A 351 -12.68 11.61 -4.60
CA ARG A 351 -12.09 12.81 -5.22
C ARG A 351 -13.08 13.58 -6.10
N LEU A 352 -14.35 13.19 -6.12
CA LEU A 352 -15.39 13.96 -6.80
C LEU A 352 -15.73 15.23 -6.01
N ASP A 353 -15.95 16.33 -6.71
CA ASP A 353 -16.41 17.57 -6.11
C ASP A 353 -17.94 17.55 -6.04
N TYR A 354 -18.46 17.00 -4.94
CA TYR A 354 -19.90 16.89 -4.70
C TYR A 354 -20.62 18.24 -4.54
N THR A 355 -19.92 19.38 -4.61
CA THR A 355 -20.59 20.67 -4.78
C THR A 355 -21.14 20.86 -6.19
N ARG A 356 -20.67 20.06 -7.16
CA ARG A 356 -21.08 20.09 -8.57
C ARG A 356 -22.12 19.01 -8.86
N ARG A 357 -23.18 19.39 -9.58
CA ARG A 357 -24.27 18.48 -9.97
C ARG A 357 -23.76 17.26 -10.75
N ASP A 358 -22.86 17.47 -11.71
CA ASP A 358 -22.34 16.40 -12.57
C ASP A 358 -21.56 15.37 -11.76
N ASP A 359 -20.80 15.82 -10.75
CA ASP A 359 -20.01 14.98 -9.87
C ASP A 359 -20.89 14.22 -8.86
N VAL A 360 -22.04 14.77 -8.45
CA VAL A 360 -23.05 14.04 -7.68
C VAL A 360 -23.63 12.88 -8.50
N VAL A 361 -23.99 13.13 -9.76
CA VAL A 361 -24.51 12.10 -10.68
C VAL A 361 -23.45 11.04 -10.97
N LEU A 362 -22.21 11.48 -11.23
CA LEU A 362 -21.09 10.58 -11.47
C LEU A 362 -20.76 9.74 -10.23
N GLY A 363 -20.85 10.34 -9.03
CA GLY A 363 -20.70 9.64 -7.77
C GLY A 363 -21.72 8.51 -7.61
N ALA A 364 -23.00 8.78 -7.89
CA ALA A 364 -24.05 7.77 -7.87
C ALA A 364 -23.75 6.62 -8.84
N LEU A 365 -23.30 6.93 -10.06
CA LEU A 365 -22.91 5.93 -11.05
C LEU A 365 -21.75 5.04 -10.57
N TYR A 366 -20.72 5.62 -9.96
CA TYR A 366 -19.62 4.83 -9.38
C TYR A 366 -20.03 4.03 -8.16
N PHE A 367 -20.96 4.53 -7.34
CA PHE A 367 -21.52 3.76 -6.22
C PHE A 367 -22.30 2.55 -6.72
N ASP A 368 -23.07 2.67 -7.80
CA ASP A 368 -23.75 1.54 -8.40
C ASP A 368 -22.77 0.55 -9.01
N LEU A 369 -21.71 1.03 -9.68
CA LEU A 369 -20.61 0.17 -10.12
C LEU A 369 -19.96 -0.59 -8.96
N LEU A 370 -19.72 0.10 -7.83
CA LEU A 370 -19.16 -0.50 -6.63
C LEU A 370 -20.06 -1.61 -6.07
N LYS A 371 -21.38 -1.40 -6.04
CA LYS A 371 -22.36 -2.43 -5.66
C LYS A 371 -22.30 -3.64 -6.60
N GLU A 372 -22.28 -3.42 -7.92
CA GLU A 372 -22.18 -4.50 -8.91
C GLU A 372 -20.89 -5.31 -8.76
N MET A 373 -19.75 -4.63 -8.58
CA MET A 373 -18.47 -5.31 -8.34
C MET A 373 -18.49 -6.16 -7.06
N CYS A 374 -19.22 -5.72 -6.03
CA CYS A 374 -19.40 -6.50 -4.80
C CYS A 374 -20.37 -7.68 -4.99
N ARG A 375 -21.42 -7.57 -5.81
CA ARG A 375 -22.26 -8.72 -6.17
C ARG A 375 -21.46 -9.83 -6.85
N GLY A 376 -20.50 -9.46 -7.69
CA GLY A 376 -19.55 -10.39 -8.32
C GLY A 376 -18.67 -11.19 -7.34
N VAL A 377 -18.67 -10.86 -6.04
CA VAL A 377 -18.00 -11.65 -4.99
C VAL A 377 -18.96 -12.40 -4.07
N GLY A 378 -20.25 -12.49 -4.43
CA GLY A 378 -21.27 -13.22 -3.66
C GLY A 378 -21.78 -12.46 -2.44
N LEU A 379 -21.91 -11.13 -2.55
CA LEU A 379 -22.49 -10.24 -1.55
C LEU A 379 -23.72 -9.55 -2.12
N GLU A 380 -24.85 -9.61 -1.42
CA GLU A 380 -26.07 -8.89 -1.78
C GLU A 380 -26.21 -7.61 -0.94
N PHE A 381 -26.49 -6.48 -1.59
CA PHE A 381 -26.76 -5.21 -0.92
C PHE A 381 -28.28 -5.06 -0.76
N HIS A 382 -28.76 -5.04 0.49
CA HIS A 382 -30.19 -4.83 0.80
C HIS A 382 -30.50 -3.38 1.20
N GLY A 383 -29.89 -2.44 0.49
CA GLY A 383 -30.19 -1.01 0.61
C GLY A 383 -30.85 -0.51 -0.66
N THR A 384 -32.19 -0.56 -0.71
CA THR A 384 -32.93 0.24 -1.68
C THR A 384 -32.97 1.68 -1.16
N LEU A 385 -32.43 2.63 -1.93
CA LEU A 385 -32.96 3.99 -1.90
C LEU A 385 -34.44 3.84 -2.25
N ASP A 386 -35.30 4.05 -1.27
CA ASP A 386 -36.75 3.98 -1.43
C ASP A 386 -37.17 5.03 -2.49
N PRO A 387 -37.57 4.61 -3.71
CA PRO A 387 -37.92 5.54 -4.78
C PRO A 387 -39.21 6.31 -4.47
N GLY A 388 -39.94 5.94 -3.41
CA GLY A 388 -41.21 6.53 -3.00
C GLY A 388 -41.12 7.58 -1.89
N SER A 389 -39.93 7.90 -1.39
CA SER A 389 -39.77 8.98 -0.41
C SER A 389 -39.82 10.35 -1.11
N ASP A 390 -40.47 11.35 -0.51
CA ASP A 390 -40.51 12.76 -0.92
C ASP A 390 -39.13 13.45 -0.83
N VAL A 391 -38.07 12.72 -1.18
CA VAL A 391 -36.69 13.18 -1.18
C VAL A 391 -36.52 14.03 -2.45
N PRO A 392 -36.12 15.31 -2.31
CA PRO A 392 -35.76 16.15 -3.44
C PRO A 392 -34.72 15.42 -4.31
N PRO A 393 -34.65 15.69 -5.63
CA PRO A 393 -33.68 15.05 -6.49
C PRO A 393 -32.27 15.08 -5.87
N PRO A 394 -31.43 14.02 -6.02
CA PRO A 394 -30.22 13.79 -5.20
C PRO A 394 -29.19 14.92 -5.12
N TRP A 395 -29.28 15.93 -5.99
CA TRP A 395 -28.40 17.10 -6.02
C TRP A 395 -28.99 18.34 -5.31
N LYS A 396 -30.25 18.30 -4.86
CA LYS A 396 -30.93 19.43 -4.20
C LYS A 396 -30.87 19.37 -2.68
N ASN A 397 -30.45 18.26 -2.08
CA ASN A 397 -30.40 18.13 -0.63
C ASN A 397 -28.95 18.11 -0.14
N ARG A 398 -28.60 19.00 0.80
CA ARG A 398 -27.28 19.00 1.48
C ARG A 398 -26.99 17.67 2.17
N ILE A 399 -28.05 16.93 2.53
CA ILE A 399 -27.97 15.59 3.11
C ILE A 399 -27.32 14.60 2.14
N ASP A 400 -27.66 14.62 0.85
CA ASP A 400 -27.14 13.65 -0.13
C ASP A 400 -25.67 13.92 -0.49
N ILE A 401 -25.27 15.18 -0.53
CA ILE A 401 -23.86 15.58 -0.69
C ILE A 401 -23.04 15.10 0.52
N ALA A 402 -23.54 15.34 1.72
CA ALA A 402 -22.88 14.90 2.96
C ALA A 402 -22.86 13.35 3.07
N TRP A 403 -23.93 12.69 2.63
CA TRP A 403 -24.06 11.24 2.61
C TRP A 403 -23.09 10.61 1.61
N ASN A 404 -23.02 11.10 0.37
CA ASN A 404 -22.10 10.58 -0.64
C ASN A 404 -20.64 10.73 -0.20
N ARG A 405 -20.28 11.91 0.33
CA ARG A 405 -18.94 12.16 0.86
C ARG A 405 -18.63 11.25 2.06
N GLY A 406 -19.56 11.12 3.00
CA GLY A 406 -19.42 10.24 4.16
C GLY A 406 -19.32 8.77 3.77
N ALA A 407 -20.15 8.30 2.84
CA ALA A 407 -20.14 6.93 2.34
C ALA A 407 -18.81 6.60 1.64
N ALA A 408 -18.32 7.48 0.76
CA ALA A 408 -17.03 7.32 0.08
C ALA A 408 -15.87 7.18 1.07
N MET A 409 -15.87 8.01 2.11
CA MET A 409 -14.87 7.97 3.18
C MET A 409 -14.93 6.66 3.98
N GLN A 410 -16.13 6.14 4.27
CA GLN A 410 -16.27 4.84 4.94
C GLN A 410 -15.76 3.70 4.06
N TRP A 411 -16.05 3.74 2.75
CA TRP A 411 -15.52 2.76 1.79
C TRP A 411 -14.00 2.81 1.70
N TYR A 412 -13.40 4.00 1.68
CA TYR A 412 -11.95 4.15 1.74
C TYR A 412 -11.39 3.50 3.01
N ARG A 413 -11.89 3.88 4.20
CA ARG A 413 -11.45 3.28 5.47
C ARG A 413 -11.58 1.76 5.48
N PHE A 414 -12.70 1.28 4.97
CA PHE A 414 -13.02 -0.13 4.93
C PHE A 414 -12.05 -0.87 3.98
N TRP A 415 -11.83 -0.35 2.76
CA TRP A 415 -10.90 -0.91 1.78
C TRP A 415 -9.49 -1.01 2.32
N VAL A 416 -8.98 0.07 2.89
CA VAL A 416 -7.64 0.05 3.45
C VAL A 416 -7.66 -1.16 4.44
N ARG A 417 -8.64 -1.24 5.37
CA ARG A 417 -8.59 -2.20 6.50
C ARG A 417 -8.75 -3.67 6.12
N TYR A 418 -9.57 -3.95 5.12
CA TYR A 418 -10.00 -5.33 4.80
C TYR A 418 -9.82 -5.71 3.33
N GLY A 419 -9.44 -4.77 2.46
CA GLY A 419 -9.34 -4.94 1.01
C GLY A 419 -8.07 -5.64 0.53
N ARG A 420 -7.36 -6.34 1.42
CA ARG A 420 -6.10 -7.02 1.10
C ARG A 420 -6.30 -8.29 0.28
N THR A 421 -7.29 -9.10 0.65
CA THR A 421 -7.66 -10.34 -0.04
C THR A 421 -9.17 -10.38 -0.27
N ARG A 422 -9.58 -11.07 -1.33
CA ARG A 422 -10.99 -11.19 -1.70
C ARG A 422 -11.78 -11.88 -0.59
N GLU A 423 -11.15 -12.84 0.07
CA GLU A 423 -11.71 -13.65 1.15
C GLU A 423 -11.94 -12.81 2.40
N THR A 424 -10.93 -12.10 2.90
CA THR A 424 -11.08 -11.23 4.08
C THR A 424 -12.08 -10.12 3.84
N TRP A 425 -12.06 -9.52 2.65
CA TRP A 425 -13.04 -8.51 2.25
C TRP A 425 -14.48 -9.05 2.32
N ARG A 426 -14.69 -10.24 1.75
CA ARG A 426 -16.00 -10.90 1.72
C ARG A 426 -16.48 -11.29 3.11
N GLU A 427 -15.64 -11.91 3.92
CA GLU A 427 -15.98 -12.37 5.27
C GLU A 427 -16.40 -11.23 6.18
N VAL A 428 -15.66 -10.11 6.15
CA VAL A 428 -15.97 -8.94 6.97
C VAL A 428 -17.25 -8.26 6.52
N LEU A 429 -17.49 -8.17 5.20
CA LEU A 429 -18.75 -7.64 4.68
C LEU A 429 -19.94 -8.49 5.13
N LEU A 430 -19.89 -9.82 5.01
CA LEU A 430 -20.93 -10.72 5.52
C LEU A 430 -21.14 -10.62 7.05
N GLY A 431 -20.10 -10.20 7.79
CA GLY A 431 -20.18 -9.94 9.21
C GLY A 431 -21.04 -8.74 9.59
N ILE A 432 -21.21 -7.76 8.69
CA ILE A 432 -21.95 -6.52 8.92
C ILE A 432 -23.46 -6.75 8.64
N PRO A 433 -24.38 -6.44 9.58
CA PRO A 433 -25.80 -6.71 9.43
C PRO A 433 -26.45 -6.15 8.16
N PHE A 434 -25.99 -4.99 7.66
CA PHE A 434 -26.45 -4.36 6.42
C PHE A 434 -26.24 -5.22 5.16
N PHE A 435 -25.28 -6.14 5.18
CA PHE A 435 -24.90 -7.00 4.06
C PHE A 435 -25.28 -8.47 4.26
N ARG A 436 -25.95 -8.80 5.37
CA ARG A 436 -26.61 -10.09 5.51
C ARG A 436 -27.94 -9.98 4.78
N GLY A 437 -28.18 -10.90 3.86
CA GLY A 437 -29.53 -11.14 3.38
C GLY A 437 -30.45 -11.37 4.57
N SER A 438 -31.52 -10.57 4.64
CA SER A 438 -32.69 -10.89 5.46
C SER A 438 -33.37 -12.14 4.93
#